data_AF-A0A4R6ML28-F1
#
_entry.id   AF-A0A4R6ML28-F1
#
_cell.length_a   1.000
_cell.length_b   1.000
_cell.length_c   1.000
_cell.angle_alpha   90.00
_cell.angle_beta   90.00
_cell.angle_gamma   90.00
#
_symmetry.space_group_name_H-M   'P 1'
#
loop_
_entity.id
_entity.type
_entity.pdbx_description
1 polymer ?
#
loop_
_entity_poly.entity_id
_entity_poly.type
_entity_poly.pdbx_seq_one_letter_code
_entity_poly.pdbx_strand_id
1 'polypeptide(L)'
;MEAERQLNIKRSLLDNYERELHLHADFIKFEDKDLRNNGFTSFKTDEIKEFCFGTTLYQYRIVFGREYQILVKNFDNEILDIKFKSYFGIKKYKSHELYVEIVNAIWDLYFTKQVYSFIKEFEAGESFYIGEVNINPEGVVIFVSRLLKQEKKLIPWEDVALRKYSSYVSIYSSKNPLDFNRGYSYKKDWNTLVLYNVIKNILDNKKINND
;
A
#
# COMPACT_ATOMS: atom_id res chain seq x y z
N MET A 1 -6.65 -2.34 26.12
CA MET A 1 -5.23 -2.12 25.78
C MET A 1 -4.92 -3.01 24.61
N GLU A 2 -4.77 -2.45 23.42
CA GLU A 2 -4.22 -3.23 22.31
C GLU A 2 -2.78 -3.57 22.65
N ALA A 3 -2.40 -4.84 22.51
CA ALA A 3 -1.06 -5.29 22.86
C ALA A 3 -0.08 -4.85 21.78
N GLU A 4 1.05 -4.27 22.20
CA GLU A 4 2.17 -3.98 21.31
C GLU A 4 2.69 -5.28 20.66
N ARG A 5 2.88 -5.25 19.35
CA ARG A 5 3.51 -6.33 18.60
C ARG A 5 4.96 -5.98 18.31
N GLN A 6 5.87 -6.76 18.88
CA GLN A 6 7.31 -6.62 18.67
C GLN A 6 7.82 -7.73 17.74
N LEU A 7 8.55 -7.33 16.69
CA LEU A 7 9.05 -8.22 15.65
C LEU A 7 10.53 -7.96 15.40
N ASN A 8 11.32 -9.03 15.35
CA ASN A 8 12.75 -8.95 15.02
C ASN A 8 12.97 -9.17 13.53
N ILE A 9 13.65 -8.23 12.89
CA ILE A 9 13.91 -8.24 11.45
C ILE A 9 15.42 -8.31 11.21
N LYS A 10 15.85 -9.36 10.52
CA LYS A 10 17.22 -9.50 10.01
C LYS A 10 17.25 -9.08 8.54
N ARG A 11 17.95 -8.00 8.18
CA ARG A 11 17.87 -7.42 6.81
C ARG A 11 18.42 -8.34 5.73
N SER A 12 19.43 -9.14 6.05
CA SER A 12 20.03 -10.10 5.11
C SER A 12 20.75 -11.22 5.85
N LEU A 13 21.17 -12.26 5.12
CA LEU A 13 21.95 -13.37 5.71
C LEU A 13 23.25 -12.89 6.38
N LEU A 14 23.88 -11.87 5.80
CA LEU A 14 25.15 -11.28 6.27
C LEU A 14 24.93 -10.19 7.33
N ASP A 15 23.69 -9.82 7.63
CA ASP A 15 23.38 -8.89 8.71
C ASP A 15 23.48 -9.63 10.04
N ASN A 16 24.48 -9.30 10.86
CA ASN A 16 24.67 -9.92 12.17
C ASN A 16 23.80 -9.31 13.27
N TYR A 17 22.93 -8.36 12.90
CA TYR A 17 22.08 -7.63 13.82
C TYR A 17 20.60 -7.88 13.52
N GLU A 18 19.81 -8.11 14.57
CA GLU A 18 18.36 -8.13 14.50
C GLU A 18 17.84 -6.74 14.86
N ARG A 19 16.94 -6.21 14.03
CA ARG A 19 16.36 -4.88 14.19
C ARG A 19 14.96 -4.99 14.72
N GLU A 20 14.66 -4.22 15.75
CA GLU A 20 13.35 -4.26 16.40
C GLU A 20 12.34 -3.40 15.62
N LEU A 21 11.20 -3.99 15.30
CA LEU A 21 9.99 -3.33 14.81
C LEU A 21 8.92 -3.41 15.89
N HIS A 22 8.41 -2.26 16.28
CA HIS A 22 7.32 -2.11 17.24
C HIS A 22 6.10 -1.58 16.51
N LEU A 23 5.00 -2.32 16.59
CA LEU A 23 3.70 -1.95 16.04
C LEU A 23 2.70 -1.82 17.19
N HIS A 24 2.15 -0.63 17.36
CA HIS A 24 1.19 -0.31 18.40
C HIS A 24 0.08 0.60 17.83
N ALA A 25 -1.09 0.62 18.45
CA ALA A 25 -2.22 1.46 18.03
C ALA A 25 -1.86 2.95 17.92
N ASP A 26 -0.91 3.40 18.74
CA ASP A 26 -0.51 4.81 18.88
C ASP A 26 0.75 5.17 18.09
N PHE A 27 1.55 4.19 17.69
CA PHE A 27 2.82 4.45 17.01
C PHE A 27 3.36 3.24 16.23
N ILE A 28 4.15 3.56 15.21
CA ILE A 28 5.08 2.63 14.57
C ILE A 28 6.51 3.07 14.88
N LYS A 29 7.39 2.13 15.23
CA LYS A 29 8.80 2.41 15.49
C LYS A 29 9.68 1.30 14.95
N PHE A 30 10.72 1.65 14.19
CA PHE A 30 11.63 0.70 13.58
C PHE A 30 13.09 1.13 13.71
N GLU A 31 13.95 0.18 14.03
CA GLU A 31 15.39 0.38 14.15
C GLU A 31 16.09 0.35 12.78
N ASP A 32 16.00 1.44 12.03
CA ASP A 32 16.45 1.50 10.64
C ASP A 32 17.87 2.06 10.42
N LYS A 33 18.49 2.67 11.43
CA LYS A 33 19.85 3.23 11.32
C LYS A 33 20.91 2.21 11.77
N ASP A 34 22.15 2.39 11.30
CA ASP A 34 23.25 1.51 11.68
C ASP A 34 23.77 1.78 13.11
N LEU A 35 24.44 0.77 13.68
CA LEU A 35 24.91 0.61 15.07
C LEU A 35 25.65 1.81 15.70
N ARG A 36 26.00 2.85 14.94
CA ARG A 36 26.63 4.06 15.48
C ARG A 36 25.66 5.03 16.16
N ASN A 37 24.34 4.94 15.91
CA ASN A 37 23.42 6.02 16.28
C ASN A 37 22.15 5.63 17.06
N ASN A 38 21.96 4.38 17.53
CA ASN A 38 20.72 3.92 18.21
C ASN A 38 19.45 4.50 17.55
N GLY A 39 19.44 4.48 16.21
CA GLY A 39 18.55 5.32 15.46
C GLY A 39 17.27 4.57 15.14
N PHE A 40 16.24 4.88 15.90
CA PHE A 40 14.88 4.53 15.53
C PHE A 40 14.30 5.63 14.65
N THR A 41 13.54 5.23 13.64
CA THR A 41 12.52 6.08 13.03
C THR A 41 11.19 5.70 13.65
N SER A 42 10.43 6.69 14.11
CA SER A 42 9.14 6.48 14.75
C SER A 42 8.14 7.51 14.29
N PHE A 43 6.91 7.09 14.04
CA PHE A 43 5.79 7.96 13.77
C PHE A 43 4.66 7.64 14.75
N LYS A 44 4.00 8.67 15.24
CA LYS A 44 2.68 8.50 15.88
C LYS A 44 1.64 8.17 14.81
N THR A 45 0.56 7.53 15.20
CA THR A 45 -0.50 7.11 14.27
C THR A 45 -1.13 8.28 13.52
N ASP A 46 -1.30 9.44 14.16
CA ASP A 46 -1.85 10.66 13.56
C ASP A 46 -0.85 11.36 12.60
N GLU A 47 0.43 11.01 12.67
CA GLU A 47 1.45 11.50 11.74
C GLU A 47 1.50 10.66 10.45
N ILE A 48 0.97 9.42 10.45
CA ILE A 48 1.02 8.50 9.30
C ILE A 48 0.07 8.96 8.20
N LYS A 49 0.63 9.18 7.00
CA LYS A 49 -0.11 9.64 5.83
C LYS A 49 -0.39 8.51 4.83
N GLU A 50 0.64 7.77 4.46
CA GLU A 50 0.63 6.87 3.32
C GLU A 50 1.50 5.63 3.56
N PHE A 51 1.16 4.51 2.93
CA PHE A 51 2.06 3.36 2.86
C PHE A 51 2.07 2.69 1.49
N CYS A 52 3.16 2.00 1.19
CA CYS A 52 3.28 1.12 0.04
C CYS A 52 4.13 -0.11 0.41
N PHE A 53 3.95 -1.22 -0.30
CA PHE A 53 4.62 -2.48 -0.02
C PHE A 53 4.81 -3.33 -1.27
N GLY A 54 5.86 -4.14 -1.29
CA GLY A 54 6.03 -5.10 -2.36
C GLY A 54 7.27 -5.96 -2.24
N THR A 55 7.49 -6.77 -3.28
CA THR A 55 8.64 -7.66 -3.36
C THR A 55 9.43 -7.41 -4.65
N THR A 56 10.74 -7.27 -4.55
CA THR A 56 11.67 -7.35 -5.69
C THR A 56 12.14 -8.79 -5.83
N LEU A 57 12.03 -9.36 -7.03
CA LEU A 57 12.65 -10.66 -7.32
C LEU A 57 14.04 -10.44 -7.90
N TYR A 58 15.06 -11.04 -7.28
CA TYR A 58 16.41 -11.11 -7.85
C TYR A 58 16.48 -12.35 -8.75
N GLN A 59 16.70 -12.12 -10.04
CA GLN A 59 16.69 -13.18 -11.05
C GLN A 59 17.78 -12.97 -12.10
N TYR A 60 18.35 -14.08 -12.57
CA TYR A 60 19.06 -14.15 -13.84
C TYR A 60 18.23 -15.06 -14.77
N ARG A 61 18.65 -16.31 -15.01
CA ARG A 61 17.81 -17.35 -15.63
C ARG A 61 16.81 -17.98 -14.66
N ILE A 62 17.11 -17.93 -13.36
CA ILE A 62 16.26 -18.43 -12.28
C ILE A 62 16.12 -17.35 -11.19
N VAL A 63 15.02 -17.40 -10.43
CA VAL A 63 14.84 -16.55 -9.25
C VAL A 63 15.71 -17.10 -8.11
N PHE A 64 16.70 -16.34 -7.69
CA PHE A 64 17.63 -16.73 -6.63
C PHE A 64 17.52 -15.85 -5.38
N GLY A 65 16.71 -14.80 -5.40
CA GLY A 65 16.49 -13.99 -4.21
C GLY A 65 15.22 -13.16 -4.26
N ARG A 66 14.85 -12.64 -3.09
CA ARG A 66 13.70 -11.77 -2.88
C ARG A 66 14.05 -10.69 -1.88
N GLU A 67 13.64 -9.47 -2.18
CA GLU A 67 13.67 -8.35 -1.25
C GLU A 67 12.24 -7.95 -0.95
N TYR A 68 11.89 -7.97 0.33
CA TYR A 68 10.62 -7.49 0.86
C TYR A 68 10.82 -6.04 1.28
N GLN A 69 9.87 -5.18 0.92
CA GLN A 69 9.91 -3.77 1.25
C GLN A 69 8.54 -3.28 1.65
N ILE A 70 8.49 -2.53 2.75
CA ILE A 70 7.32 -1.82 3.24
C ILE A 70 7.78 -0.41 3.58
N LEU A 71 7.13 0.59 3.00
CA LEU A 71 7.40 1.99 3.26
C LEU A 71 6.18 2.61 3.94
N VAL A 72 6.42 3.33 5.03
CA VAL A 72 5.41 4.18 5.68
C VAL A 72 5.91 5.61 5.60
N LYS A 73 5.03 6.54 5.19
CA LYS A 73 5.33 7.95 5.04
C LYS A 73 4.46 8.77 5.97
N ASN A 74 5.05 9.74 6.66
CA ASN A 74 4.31 10.71 7.46
C ASN A 74 3.88 11.95 6.66
N PHE A 75 3.16 12.88 7.29
CA PHE A 75 2.75 14.14 6.66
C PHE A 75 3.92 15.08 6.34
N ASP A 76 5.05 14.94 7.03
CA ASP A 76 6.30 15.68 6.76
C ASP A 76 7.13 15.08 5.61
N ASN A 77 6.64 14.03 4.96
CA ASN A 77 7.30 13.25 3.90
C ASN A 77 8.56 12.48 4.33
N GLU A 78 8.76 12.28 5.63
CA GLU A 78 9.73 11.34 6.16
C GLU A 78 9.26 9.90 5.90
N ILE A 79 10.21 9.00 5.65
CA ILE A 79 9.93 7.61 5.27
C ILE A 79 10.58 6.66 6.27
N LEU A 80 9.77 5.78 6.84
CA LEU A 80 10.22 4.60 7.58
C LEU A 80 10.29 3.42 6.59
N ASP A 81 11.50 2.94 6.28
CA ASP A 81 11.76 1.87 5.28
C ASP A 81 12.08 0.54 5.96
N ILE A 82 11.09 -0.36 6.00
CA ILE A 82 11.25 -1.73 6.48
C ILE A 82 11.64 -2.62 5.30
N LYS A 83 12.91 -3.03 5.26
CA LYS A 83 13.47 -3.81 4.15
C LYS A 83 14.27 -5.01 4.63
N PHE A 84 14.03 -6.16 4.05
CA PHE A 84 14.79 -7.38 4.32
C PHE A 84 14.78 -8.36 3.14
N LYS A 85 15.78 -9.24 3.10
CA LYS A 85 16.10 -10.08 1.94
C LYS A 85 16.20 -11.55 2.29
N SER A 86 15.79 -12.39 1.34
CA SER A 86 16.06 -13.82 1.33
C SER A 86 16.79 -14.20 0.04
N TYR A 87 17.78 -15.09 0.14
CA TYR A 87 18.58 -15.56 -0.99
C TYR A 87 18.64 -17.08 -1.00
N PHE A 88 18.77 -17.66 -2.19
CA PHE A 88 18.94 -19.09 -2.46
C PHE A 88 17.91 -19.99 -1.74
N GLY A 89 16.68 -19.49 -1.57
CA GLY A 89 15.61 -20.20 -0.86
C GLY A 89 15.73 -20.23 0.67
N ILE A 90 16.84 -19.75 1.24
CA ILE A 90 17.09 -19.76 2.68
C ILE A 90 16.01 -18.93 3.38
N LYS A 91 15.28 -19.55 4.32
CA LYS A 91 14.19 -18.96 5.09
C LYS A 91 13.12 -18.25 4.22
N LYS A 92 12.95 -18.66 2.96
CA LYS A 92 12.03 -18.03 2.00
C LYS A 92 10.59 -17.96 2.51
N TYR A 93 10.07 -19.05 3.07
CA TYR A 93 8.71 -19.09 3.61
C TYR A 93 8.57 -18.24 4.87
N LYS A 94 9.46 -18.43 5.85
CA LYS A 94 9.50 -17.61 7.09
C LYS A 94 9.63 -16.11 6.81
N SER A 95 10.43 -15.72 5.81
CA SER A 95 10.57 -14.31 5.41
C SER A 95 9.29 -13.78 4.77
N HIS A 96 8.62 -14.61 3.98
CA HIS A 96 7.34 -14.22 3.38
C HIS A 96 6.22 -14.11 4.42
N GLU A 97 6.16 -15.03 5.39
CA GLU A 97 5.20 -14.99 6.50
C GLU A 97 5.40 -13.73 7.34
N LEU A 98 6.64 -13.42 7.73
CA LEU A 98 6.99 -12.19 8.43
C LEU A 98 6.57 -10.94 7.64
N TYR A 99 6.81 -10.92 6.33
CA TYR A 99 6.38 -9.83 5.47
C TYR A 99 4.86 -9.65 5.46
N VAL A 100 4.10 -10.75 5.31
CA VAL A 100 2.63 -10.72 5.33
C VAL A 100 2.12 -10.25 6.69
N GLU A 101 2.72 -10.73 7.77
CA GLU A 101 2.38 -10.34 9.13
C GLU A 101 2.54 -8.84 9.36
N ILE A 102 3.66 -8.26 8.93
CA ILE A 102 3.93 -6.82 9.07
C ILE A 102 2.93 -6.00 8.24
N VAL A 103 2.69 -6.38 6.97
CA VAL A 103 1.76 -5.67 6.09
C VAL A 103 0.34 -5.69 6.68
N ASN A 104 -0.14 -6.83 7.15
CA ASN A 104 -1.47 -6.94 7.75
C ASN A 104 -1.57 -6.12 9.04
N ALA A 105 -0.56 -6.17 9.91
CA ALA A 105 -0.57 -5.39 11.14
C ALA A 105 -0.58 -3.87 10.87
N ILE A 106 0.22 -3.38 9.92
CA ILE A 106 0.21 -1.96 9.51
C ILE A 106 -1.16 -1.57 8.94
N TRP A 107 -1.76 -2.43 8.11
CA TRP A 107 -3.08 -2.19 7.53
C TRP A 107 -4.17 -2.07 8.60
N ASP A 108 -4.22 -3.03 9.51
CA ASP A 108 -5.24 -3.12 10.55
C ASP A 108 -5.13 -1.95 11.54
N LEU A 109 -3.91 -1.62 11.98
CA LEU A 109 -3.69 -0.56 12.98
C LEU A 109 -3.93 0.85 12.42
N TYR A 110 -3.44 1.15 11.22
CA TYR A 110 -3.30 2.53 10.77
C TYR A 110 -4.21 2.91 9.58
N PHE A 111 -4.48 1.98 8.65
CA PHE A 111 -5.09 2.33 7.36
C PHE A 111 -6.57 1.94 7.24
N THR A 112 -7.06 1.02 8.05
CA THR A 112 -8.50 0.66 8.05
C THR A 112 -9.38 1.86 8.42
N LYS A 113 -8.97 2.67 9.42
CA LYS A 113 -9.67 3.92 9.78
C LYS A 113 -9.62 4.96 8.67
N GLN A 114 -8.50 5.05 7.95
CA GLN A 114 -8.34 5.97 6.82
C GLN A 114 -9.31 5.63 5.68
N VAL A 115 -9.51 4.35 5.36
CA VAL A 115 -10.52 3.91 4.38
C VAL A 115 -11.92 4.37 4.79
N TYR A 116 -12.30 4.21 6.07
CA TYR A 116 -13.60 4.67 6.55
C TYR A 116 -13.78 6.19 6.47
N SER A 117 -12.72 6.98 6.66
CA SER A 117 -12.77 8.43 6.47
C SER A 117 -13.12 8.79 5.03
N PHE A 118 -12.41 8.21 4.07
CA PHE A 118 -12.68 8.44 2.64
C PHE A 118 -14.09 8.01 2.21
N ILE A 119 -14.61 6.91 2.77
CA ILE A 119 -15.98 6.48 2.49
C ILE A 119 -16.99 7.52 3.02
N LYS A 120 -16.78 8.06 4.22
CA LYS A 120 -17.65 9.11 4.78
C LYS A 120 -17.60 10.41 3.97
N GLU A 121 -16.41 10.82 3.52
CA GLU A 121 -16.25 11.97 2.61
C GLU A 121 -17.06 11.75 1.32
N PHE A 122 -16.96 10.55 0.74
CA PHE A 122 -17.75 10.19 -0.45
C PHE A 122 -19.26 10.24 -0.20
N GLU A 123 -19.74 9.69 0.92
CA GLU A 123 -21.15 9.69 1.30
C GLU A 123 -21.70 11.10 1.56
N ALA A 124 -20.85 12.02 1.99
CA ALA A 124 -21.18 13.44 2.12
C ALA A 124 -21.21 14.19 0.77
N GLY A 125 -20.91 13.51 -0.35
CA GLY A 125 -20.84 14.10 -1.68
C GLY A 125 -19.52 14.85 -1.95
N GLU A 126 -18.51 14.65 -1.12
CA GLU A 126 -17.21 15.30 -1.28
C GLU A 126 -16.34 14.59 -2.33
N SER A 127 -15.40 15.35 -2.88
CA SER A 127 -14.38 14.85 -3.80
C SER A 127 -13.02 14.84 -3.10
N PHE A 128 -12.26 13.76 -3.25
CA PHE A 128 -10.97 13.60 -2.60
C PHE A 128 -9.96 12.89 -3.50
N TYR A 129 -8.70 12.89 -3.06
CA TYR A 129 -7.60 12.25 -3.77
C TYR A 129 -7.01 11.11 -2.96
N ILE A 130 -6.77 9.97 -3.62
CA ILE A 130 -5.91 8.91 -3.11
C ILE A 130 -4.78 8.72 -4.12
N GLY A 131 -3.59 9.20 -3.77
CA GLY A 131 -2.49 9.36 -4.71
C GLY A 131 -2.89 10.31 -5.84
N GLU A 132 -2.81 9.86 -7.08
CA GLU A 132 -3.16 10.66 -8.27
C GLU A 132 -4.62 10.51 -8.72
N VAL A 133 -5.39 9.63 -8.05
CA VAL A 133 -6.77 9.32 -8.43
C VAL A 133 -7.71 10.27 -7.71
N ASN A 134 -8.54 10.99 -8.47
CA ASN A 134 -9.63 11.76 -7.90
C ASN A 134 -10.89 10.90 -7.87
N ILE A 135 -11.51 10.82 -6.70
CA ILE A 135 -12.76 10.11 -6.46
C ILE A 135 -13.80 11.18 -6.17
N ASN A 136 -14.91 11.18 -6.91
CA ASN A 136 -15.95 12.20 -6.83
C ASN A 136 -17.35 11.59 -7.07
N PRO A 137 -18.44 12.34 -6.81
CA PRO A 137 -19.80 11.82 -6.96
C PRO A 137 -20.13 11.29 -8.37
N GLU A 138 -19.49 11.82 -9.42
CA GLU A 138 -19.73 11.40 -10.81
C GLU A 138 -18.99 10.11 -11.18
N GLY A 139 -17.83 9.84 -10.58
CA GLY A 139 -17.02 8.68 -10.91
C GLY A 139 -15.60 8.71 -10.36
N VAL A 140 -14.69 8.07 -11.10
CA VAL A 140 -13.27 8.02 -10.80
C VAL A 140 -12.49 8.65 -11.93
N VAL A 141 -11.68 9.67 -11.62
CA VAL A 141 -10.78 10.30 -12.59
C VAL A 141 -9.38 9.69 -12.45
N ILE A 142 -8.94 9.03 -13.52
CA ILE A 142 -7.62 8.42 -13.62
C ILE A 142 -6.76 9.13 -14.67
N PHE A 143 -5.44 9.05 -14.54
CA PHE A 143 -4.53 9.45 -15.61
C PHE A 143 -4.30 8.30 -16.57
N VAL A 144 -4.54 8.47 -17.87
CA VAL A 144 -4.26 7.44 -18.88
C VAL A 144 -3.10 7.89 -19.75
N SER A 145 -2.12 7.01 -19.93
CA SER A 145 -0.95 7.28 -20.79
C SER A 145 -1.27 6.89 -22.22
N ARG A 146 -1.20 7.86 -23.14
CA ARG A 146 -1.27 7.62 -24.59
C ARG A 146 -0.03 8.19 -25.26
N LEU A 147 0.79 7.30 -25.81
CA LEU A 147 2.07 7.64 -26.46
C LEU A 147 2.97 8.47 -25.54
N LEU A 148 2.96 9.79 -25.71
CA LEU A 148 3.80 10.77 -25.01
C LEU A 148 2.99 11.73 -24.11
N LYS A 149 1.67 11.57 -24.01
CA LYS A 149 0.80 12.45 -23.21
C LYS A 149 0.07 11.67 -22.13
N GLN A 150 -0.05 12.28 -20.96
CA GLN A 150 -0.96 11.84 -19.91
C GLN A 150 -2.24 12.66 -19.99
N GLU A 151 -3.38 11.98 -19.99
CA GLU A 151 -4.70 12.60 -20.03
C GLU A 151 -5.51 12.17 -18.81
N LYS A 152 -6.24 13.10 -18.19
CA LYS A 152 -7.23 12.76 -17.16
C LYS A 152 -8.50 12.25 -17.84
N LYS A 153 -8.98 11.08 -17.44
CA LYS A 153 -10.24 10.49 -17.90
C LYS A 153 -11.14 10.21 -16.72
N LEU A 154 -12.36 10.74 -16.78
CA LEU A 154 -13.44 10.36 -15.89
C LEU A 154 -14.02 9.02 -16.36
N ILE A 155 -14.10 8.05 -15.46
CA ILE A 155 -14.87 6.83 -15.62
C ILE A 155 -16.11 6.98 -14.75
N PRO A 156 -17.32 7.11 -15.32
CA PRO A 156 -18.57 7.17 -14.57
C PRO A 156 -18.75 5.93 -13.69
N TRP A 157 -19.37 6.06 -12.52
CA TRP A 157 -19.50 4.97 -11.55
C TRP A 157 -20.11 3.69 -12.13
N GLU A 158 -21.09 3.80 -13.02
CA GLU A 158 -21.73 2.69 -13.74
C GLU A 158 -20.75 1.88 -14.61
N ASP A 159 -19.63 2.49 -14.98
CA ASP A 159 -18.62 1.90 -15.85
C ASP A 159 -17.32 1.56 -15.12
N VAL A 160 -17.16 1.96 -13.84
CA VAL A 160 -15.94 1.67 -13.07
C VAL A 160 -15.84 0.17 -12.79
N ALA A 161 -14.72 -0.42 -13.18
CA ALA A 161 -14.36 -1.78 -12.86
C ALA A 161 -12.98 -1.84 -12.18
N LEU A 162 -12.85 -2.82 -11.29
CA LEU A 162 -11.63 -3.07 -10.53
C LEU A 162 -11.13 -4.49 -10.76
N ARG A 163 -9.81 -4.64 -10.90
CA ARG A 163 -9.17 -5.96 -10.86
C ARG A 163 -7.94 -5.94 -9.96
N LYS A 164 -7.96 -6.84 -8.97
CA LYS A 164 -6.84 -7.05 -8.05
C LYS A 164 -5.88 -8.10 -8.63
N TYR A 165 -4.62 -7.72 -8.77
CA TYR A 165 -3.52 -8.63 -9.07
C TYR A 165 -2.61 -8.75 -7.82
N SER A 166 -1.62 -9.64 -7.88
CA SER A 166 -0.70 -9.85 -6.75
C SER A 166 0.21 -8.66 -6.46
N SER A 167 0.57 -7.87 -7.48
CA SER A 167 1.52 -6.75 -7.36
C SER A 167 0.95 -5.37 -7.68
N TYR A 168 -0.30 -5.30 -8.13
CA TYR A 168 -0.97 -4.07 -8.51
C TYR A 168 -2.49 -4.23 -8.53
N VAL A 169 -3.20 -3.11 -8.67
CA VAL A 169 -4.65 -3.03 -8.92
C VAL A 169 -4.87 -2.28 -10.21
N SER A 170 -5.79 -2.75 -11.04
CA SER A 170 -6.23 -2.02 -12.23
C SER A 170 -7.59 -1.38 -11.98
N ILE A 171 -7.70 -0.09 -12.33
CA ILE A 171 -8.95 0.66 -12.42
C ILE A 171 -9.20 0.92 -13.90
N TYR A 172 -10.35 0.52 -14.41
CA TYR A 172 -10.67 0.63 -15.83
C TYR A 172 -12.16 0.83 -16.08
N SER A 173 -12.51 1.30 -17.28
CA SER A 173 -13.89 1.33 -17.77
C SER A 173 -14.29 -0.05 -18.28
N SER A 174 -15.41 -0.59 -17.79
CA SER A 174 -16.01 -1.82 -18.28
C SER A 174 -16.47 -1.70 -19.74
N LYS A 175 -16.91 -0.50 -20.17
CA LYS A 175 -17.30 -0.20 -21.56
C LYS A 175 -16.11 0.01 -22.48
N ASN A 176 -15.08 0.72 -22.03
CA ASN A 176 -13.92 1.12 -22.87
C ASN A 176 -12.55 0.77 -22.23
N PRO A 177 -12.26 -0.51 -21.95
CA PRO A 177 -11.09 -0.93 -21.16
C PRO A 177 -9.73 -0.68 -21.87
N LEU A 178 -9.71 -0.60 -23.20
CA LEU A 178 -8.48 -0.31 -23.96
C LEU A 178 -8.04 1.14 -23.80
N ASP A 179 -8.99 2.05 -23.64
CA ASP A 179 -8.78 3.49 -23.67
C ASP A 179 -8.77 4.13 -22.28
N PHE A 180 -9.40 3.47 -21.29
CA PHE A 180 -9.64 3.98 -19.95
C PHE A 180 -9.20 2.90 -18.97
N ASN A 181 -7.89 2.76 -18.76
CA ASN A 181 -7.30 1.77 -17.86
C ASN A 181 -5.98 2.27 -17.28
N ARG A 182 -5.79 2.10 -15.97
CA ARG A 182 -4.51 2.29 -15.30
C ARG A 182 -4.28 1.24 -14.23
N GLY A 183 -3.04 0.74 -14.19
CA GLY A 183 -2.52 -0.08 -13.10
C GLY A 183 -1.81 0.77 -12.04
N TYR A 184 -2.08 0.49 -10.77
CA TYR A 184 -1.48 1.10 -9.59
C TYR A 184 -0.75 0.01 -8.79
N SER A 185 0.56 0.12 -8.68
CA SER A 185 1.42 -0.86 -8.04
C SER A 185 1.43 -0.69 -6.53
N TYR A 186 1.20 -1.78 -5.79
CA TYR A 186 1.36 -1.77 -4.33
C TYR A 186 2.75 -1.29 -3.90
N LYS A 187 3.79 -1.53 -4.72
CA LYS A 187 5.17 -1.20 -4.40
C LYS A 187 5.56 0.24 -4.74
N LYS A 188 5.00 0.80 -5.82
CA LYS A 188 5.44 2.09 -6.36
C LYS A 188 4.47 3.23 -6.07
N ASP A 189 3.18 2.91 -6.00
CA ASP A 189 2.12 3.89 -5.86
C ASP A 189 1.60 3.86 -4.42
N TRP A 190 1.72 5.00 -3.74
CA TRP A 190 1.29 5.18 -2.35
C TRP A 190 -0.21 4.92 -2.19
N ASN A 191 -0.59 4.28 -1.09
CA ASN A 191 -1.98 4.00 -0.73
C ASN A 191 -2.77 3.18 -1.77
N THR A 192 -2.11 2.40 -2.63
CA THR A 192 -2.78 1.51 -3.60
C THR A 192 -3.79 0.57 -2.92
N LEU A 193 -3.49 0.04 -1.73
CA LEU A 193 -4.43 -0.82 -1.00
C LEU A 193 -5.62 -0.03 -0.43
N VAL A 194 -5.39 1.21 0.03
CA VAL A 194 -6.46 2.12 0.47
C VAL A 194 -7.37 2.44 -0.71
N LEU A 195 -6.80 2.86 -1.84
CA LEU A 195 -7.50 3.16 -3.09
C LEU A 195 -8.42 2.01 -3.52
N TYR A 196 -7.89 0.78 -3.55
CA TYR A 196 -8.66 -0.41 -3.89
C TYR A 196 -9.85 -0.62 -2.96
N ASN A 197 -9.63 -0.56 -1.64
CA ASN A 197 -10.69 -0.81 -0.67
C ASN A 197 -11.77 0.29 -0.68
N VAL A 198 -11.40 1.55 -0.88
CA VAL A 198 -12.34 2.67 -1.01
C VAL A 198 -13.23 2.49 -2.23
N ILE A 199 -12.64 2.34 -3.43
CA ILE A 199 -13.43 2.21 -4.67
C ILE A 199 -14.28 0.94 -4.63
N LYS A 200 -13.74 -0.18 -4.13
CA LYS A 200 -14.50 -1.42 -3.99
C LYS A 200 -15.71 -1.22 -3.09
N ASN A 201 -15.55 -0.59 -1.94
CA ASN A 201 -16.67 -0.35 -1.02
C ASN A 201 -17.76 0.51 -1.66
N ILE A 202 -17.38 1.59 -2.35
CA ILE A 202 -18.32 2.44 -3.09
C ILE A 202 -19.10 1.64 -4.14
N LEU A 203 -18.41 0.80 -4.92
CA LEU A 203 -19.06 -0.04 -5.94
C LEU A 203 -20.01 -1.08 -5.34
N ASP A 204 -19.61 -1.73 -4.25
CA ASP A 204 -20.43 -2.74 -3.57
C ASP A 204 -21.70 -2.08 -3.00
N ASN A 205 -21.60 -0.90 -2.38
CA ASN A 205 -22.76 -0.14 -1.87
C ASN A 205 -23.69 0.34 -2.99
N LYS A 206 -23.15 0.81 -4.12
CA LYS A 206 -23.97 1.23 -5.28
C LYS A 206 -24.73 0.07 -5.93
N LYS A 207 -24.20 -1.16 -5.89
CA LYS A 207 -24.92 -2.34 -6.39
C LYS A 207 -26.08 -2.72 -5.48
N ILE A 208 -25.89 -2.67 -4.16
CA ILE A 208 -26.96 -2.92 -3.19
C ILE A 208 -28.14 -1.96 -3.37
N ASN A 209 -27.88 -0.70 -3.71
CA ASN A 209 -28.93 0.31 -3.91
C ASN A 209 -29.63 0.26 -5.29
N ASN A 210 -29.15 -0.60 -6.20
CA ASN A 210 -29.72 -0.76 -7.55
C ASN A 210 -30.55 -2.05 -7.71
N ASP A 211 -30.63 -2.87 -6.65
CA ASP A 211 -31.51 -4.06 -6.54
C ASP A 211 -32.78 -3.71 -5.73
#